data_AF-A0A7W3XTP5-F1
#
_entry.id   AF-A0A7W3XTP5-F1
#
_cell.length_a   1.000
_cell.length_b   1.000
_cell.length_c   1.000
_cell.angle_alpha   90.00
_cell.angle_beta   90.00
_cell.angle_gamma   90.00
#
_symmetry.space_group_name_H-M   'P 1'
#
loop_
_entity.id
_entity.type
_entity.pdbx_description
1 polymer ?
#
loop_
_entity_poly.entity_id
_entity_poly.type
_entity_poly.pdbx_seq_one_letter_code
_entity_poly.pdbx_strand_id
1 'polypeptide(L)' 'MFVSRDQEEALLFYFRVLAEPNGPLRYVKLEGLDPDKDYEMIDRGGIYGGDRLMSAGLSVTSVHGDFSSTLIRLKAVK' A
#
# COMPACT_ATOMS: atom_id res chain seq x y z
N MET A 1 -6.62 6.43 1.59
CA MET A 1 -5.59 6.50 0.54
C MET A 1 -5.86 7.73 -0.30
N PHE A 2 -4.83 8.35 -0.85
CA PHE A 2 -4.94 9.48 -1.78
C PHE A 2 -4.30 9.10 -3.10
N VAL A 3 -4.93 9.44 -4.21
CA VAL A 3 -4.42 9.20 -5.56
C VAL A 3 -4.46 10.51 -6.34
N SER A 4 -3.41 10.79 -7.11
CA SER A 4 -3.37 11.93 -8.00
C SER A 4 -4.42 11.78 -9.12
N ARG A 5 -4.85 12.90 -9.72
CA ARG A 5 -5.91 12.88 -10.75
C ARG A 5 -5.51 12.09 -12.00
N ASP A 6 -4.23 12.07 -12.32
CA ASP A 6 -3.62 11.32 -13.43
C ASP A 6 -3.32 9.85 -13.08
N GLN A 7 -3.59 9.44 -11.84
CA GLN A 7 -3.30 8.12 -11.31
C GLN A 7 -1.80 7.74 -11.40
N GLU A 8 -0.90 8.72 -11.49
CA GLU A 8 0.54 8.49 -11.52
C GLU A 8 1.17 8.36 -10.12
N GLU A 9 0.57 8.96 -9.09
CA GLU A 9 1.07 8.87 -7.72
C GLU A 9 -0.05 8.52 -6.75
N ALA A 10 0.30 7.71 -5.75
CA ALA A 10 -0.61 7.33 -4.67
C ALA A 10 0.10 7.29 -3.32
N LEU A 11 -0.65 7.67 -2.27
CA LEU A 11 -0.21 7.65 -0.89
C LEU A 11 -1.18 6.83 -0.04
N LEU A 12 -0.66 5.76 0.53
CA LEU A 12 -1.35 4.94 1.52
C LEU A 12 -0.79 5.23 2.91
N PHE A 13 -1.68 5.67 3.80
CA PHE A 13 -1.39 5.80 5.23
C PHE A 13 -2.06 4.64 5.95
N TYR A 14 -1.26 3.85 6.66
CA TYR A 14 -1.75 2.75 7.49
C TYR A 14 -1.40 3.00 8.95
N PHE A 15 -2.40 2.87 9.82
CA PHE A 15 -2.27 3.08 11.26
C PHE A 15 -2.73 1.82 11.99
N ARG A 16 -1.86 1.28 12.84
CA ARG A 16 -2.18 0.19 13.75
C ARG A 16 -2.40 0.78 15.14
N VAL A 17 -3.62 0.63 15.67
CA VAL A 17 -3.95 1.14 17.01
C VAL A 17 -3.41 0.19 18.08
N LEU A 18 -3.76 -1.09 18.02
CA LEU A 18 -3.31 -2.10 18.98
C LEU A 18 -2.55 -3.24 18.27
N ALA A 19 -1.45 -3.65 18.89
CA ALA A 19 -0.75 -4.88 18.56
C ALA A 19 -1.52 -6.08 19.08
N GLU A 20 -1.51 -7.14 18.28
CA GLU A 20 -2.09 -8.43 18.61
C GLU A 20 -0.93 -9.43 18.55
N PRO A 21 -0.64 -10.15 19.65
CA PRO A 21 0.39 -11.19 19.64
C PRO A 21 -0.03 -12.31 18.69
N ASN A 22 0.85 -12.69 17.77
CA ASN A 22 0.58 -13.65 16.70
C ASN A 22 -0.73 -13.36 15.92
N GLY A 23 -1.02 -12.08 15.69
CA GLY A 23 -2.19 -11.66 14.92
C GLY A 23 -2.14 -12.12 13.45
N PRO A 24 -3.28 -12.11 12.75
CA PRO A 24 -3.36 -12.51 11.36
C PRO A 24 -2.51 -11.62 10.46
N LEU A 25 -2.06 -12.16 9.32
CA LEU A 25 -1.45 -11.35 8.25
C LEU A 25 -2.47 -10.33 7.73
N ARG A 26 -2.06 -9.06 7.67
CA ARG A 26 -2.93 -7.96 7.24
C ARG A 26 -2.53 -7.48 5.85
N TYR A 27 -3.53 -7.42 4.98
CA TYR A 27 -3.44 -6.87 3.63
C TYR A 27 -4.42 -5.72 3.51
N VAL A 28 -3.99 -4.65 2.85
CA VAL A 28 -4.84 -3.48 2.55
C VAL A 28 -5.09 -3.50 1.05
N LYS A 29 -6.35 -3.58 0.63
CA LYS A 29 -6.70 -3.41 -0.78
C LYS A 29 -6.65 -1.93 -1.13
N LEU A 30 -5.99 -1.62 -2.24
CA LEU A 30 -5.90 -0.25 -2.74
C LEU A 30 -7.11 0.05 -3.62
N GLU A 31 -7.44 1.32 -3.79
CA GLU A 31 -8.57 1.77 -4.60
C GLU A 31 -8.18 3.03 -5.39
N GLY A 32 -8.66 3.13 -6.62
CA GLY A 32 -8.47 4.32 -7.48
C GLY A 32 -7.14 4.36 -8.25
N LEU A 33 -6.40 3.24 -8.30
CA LEU A 33 -5.25 3.08 -9.19
C LEU A 33 -5.70 2.72 -10.61
N ASP A 34 -4.81 2.92 -11.57
CA ASP A 34 -5.00 2.44 -12.94
C ASP A 34 -4.67 0.94 -13.00
N PRO A 35 -5.61 0.06 -13.43
CA PRO A 35 -5.35 -1.37 -13.52
C PRO A 35 -4.28 -1.72 -14.56
N ASP A 36 -4.06 -0.88 -15.57
CA ASP A 36 -3.13 -1.15 -16.68
C ASP A 36 -1.71 -0.60 -16.42
N LYS A 37 -1.50 0.09 -15.28
CA LYS A 37 -0.19 0.63 -14.89
C LYS A 37 0.51 -0.21 -13.84
N ASP A 38 1.82 -0.23 -13.94
CA ASP A 38 2.70 -0.75 -12.90
C ASP A 38 3.15 0.38 -11.96
N TYR A 39 3.14 0.11 -10.65
CA TYR A 39 3.51 1.05 -9.60
C TYR A 39 4.72 0.58 -8.82
N GLU A 40 5.72 1.44 -8.71
CA GLU A 40 6.89 1.26 -7.86
C GLU A 40 6.60 1.76 -6.43
N MET A 41 6.96 0.96 -5.44
CA MET A 41 6.99 1.40 -4.04
C MET A 41 8.30 2.11 -3.73
N ILE A 42 8.26 3.43 -3.60
CA ILE A 42 9.45 4.28 -3.48
C ILE A 42 10.34 3.90 -2.27
N ASP A 43 9.73 3.63 -1.11
CA ASP A 43 10.49 3.40 0.13
C ASP A 43 10.81 1.92 0.41
N ARG A 44 10.11 1.00 -0.26
CA ARG A 44 10.21 -0.46 -0.01
C ARG A 44 10.78 -1.23 -1.18
N GLY A 45 10.86 -0.60 -2.36
CA GLY A 45 11.20 -1.25 -3.61
C GLY A 45 10.12 -2.21 -4.10
N GLY A 46 10.31 -2.66 -5.33
CA GLY A 46 9.40 -3.57 -6.02
C GLY A 46 8.32 -2.84 -6.83
N ILE A 47 7.95 -3.48 -7.94
CA ILE A 47 6.99 -2.98 -8.92
C ILE A 47 5.79 -3.93 -8.93
N TYR A 48 4.60 -3.36 -8.87
CA TYR A 48 3.35 -4.10 -8.77
C TYR A 48 2.29 -3.49 -9.68
N GLY A 49 1.59 -4.32 -10.44
CA GLY A 49 0.44 -3.90 -11.24
C GLY A 49 -0.67 -3.31 -10.36
N GLY A 50 -1.28 -2.23 -10.83
CA GLY A 50 -2.40 -1.58 -10.15
C GLY A 50 -3.58 -2.52 -9.95
N ASP A 51 -3.84 -3.40 -10.92
CA ASP A 51 -4.83 -4.48 -10.85
C ASP A 51 -4.63 -5.41 -9.63
N ARG A 52 -3.37 -5.82 -9.39
CA ARG A 52 -2.98 -6.68 -8.27
C ARG A 52 -3.08 -5.95 -6.94
N LEU A 53 -2.62 -4.70 -6.89
CA LEU A 53 -2.71 -3.86 -5.69
C LEU A 53 -4.17 -3.63 -5.28
N MET A 54 -5.09 -3.49 -6.25
CA MET A 54 -6.51 -3.36 -5.97
C MET A 54 -7.20 -4.69 -5.63
N SER A 55 -6.79 -5.80 -6.26
CA SER A 55 -7.44 -7.11 -6.09
C SER A 55 -6.90 -7.89 -4.88
N ALA A 56 -5.58 -8.15 -4.87
CA ALA A 56 -4.90 -8.93 -3.83
C ALA A 56 -4.55 -8.07 -2.61
N GLY A 57 -4.32 -6.77 -2.82
CA GLY A 57 -3.92 -5.84 -1.78
C GLY A 57 -2.43 -5.90 -1.46
N LEU A 58 -2.03 -5.03 -0.55
CA LEU A 58 -0.65 -4.82 -0.13
C LEU A 58 -0.46 -5.29 1.32
N SER A 59 0.59 -6.09 1.54
CA SER A 59 0.96 -6.55 2.88
C SER A 59 1.53 -5.41 3.73
N VAL A 60 0.96 -5.21 4.93
CA VAL A 60 1.39 -4.20 5.90
C VAL A 60 1.99 -4.83 7.17
N THR A 61 2.50 -6.05 7.06
CA THR A 61 3.03 -6.86 8.18
C THR A 61 4.27 -6.28 8.84
N SER A 62 4.94 -5.31 8.22
CA SER A 62 6.13 -4.66 8.79
C SER A 62 5.84 -3.72 9.97
N VAL A 63 4.57 -3.39 10.26
CA VAL A 63 4.19 -2.48 11.36
C VAL A 63 4.06 -3.24 12.67
N HIS A 64 5.03 -3.04 13.57
CA HIS A 64 5.14 -3.68 14.87
C HIS A 64 4.81 -2.70 16.01
N GLY A 65 4.19 -3.20 17.08
CA GLY A 65 3.85 -2.41 18.26
C GLY A 65 2.48 -1.71 18.20
N ASP A 66 2.13 -1.09 19.31
CA ASP A 66 0.92 -0.28 19.45
C ASP A 66 1.12 1.10 18.81
N PHE A 67 0.01 1.73 18.41
CA PHE A 67 -0.04 3.10 17.87
C PHE A 67 0.99 3.41 16.78
N SER A 68 1.30 2.41 15.96
CA SER A 68 2.35 2.50 14.95
C SER A 68 1.77 2.78 13.57
N SER A 69 2.48 3.57 12.77
CA SER A 69 2.03 3.97 11.45
C SER A 69 3.09 3.72 10.38
N THR A 70 2.65 3.60 9.14
CA THR A 70 3.53 3.56 7.97
C THR A 70 2.90 4.35 6.84
N LEU A 71 3.74 5.09 6.12
CA LEU A 71 3.41 5.70 4.85
C LEU A 71 3.98 4.81 3.75
N ILE A 72 3.18 4.56 2.72
CA ILE A 72 3.61 3.88 1.51
C ILE A 72 3.33 4.83 0.34
N ARG A 73 4.40 5.22 -0.35
CA ARG A 73 4.33 6.01 -1.57
C ARG A 73 4.48 5.11 -2.79
N LEU A 74 3.52 5.22 -3.69
CA LEU A 74 3.47 4.53 -4.97
C LEU A 74 3.62 5.54 -6.10
N LYS A 75 4.40 5.16 -7.12
CA LYS A 75 4.57 5.94 -8.33
C LYS A 75 4.48 5.05 -9.56
N ALA A 76 3.70 5.45 -10.55
CA ALA A 76 3.60 4.74 -11.81
C ALA A 76 4.96 4.70 -12.52
N VAL A 77 5.31 3.53 -13.03
CA VAL A 77 6.49 3.31 -13.85
C VAL A 77 6.15 3.65 -15.31
N LYS A 78 7.12 4.17 -16.06
CA LYS A 78 6.98 4.50 -17.48
C LYS A 78 7.19 3.28 -18.38
#